data_AF-A0A8J7GQP0-F1
#
_entry.id   AF-A0A8J7GQP0-F1
#
_cell.length_a   1.000
_cell.length_b   1.000
_cell.length_c   1.000
_cell.angle_alpha   90.00
_cell.angle_beta   90.00
_cell.angle_gamma   90.00
#
_symmetry.space_group_name_H-M   'P 1'
#
loop_
_entity.id
_entity.type
_entity.pdbx_description
1 polymer ?
#
loop_
_entity_poly.entity_id
_entity_poly.type
_entity_poly.pdbx_seq_one_letter_code
_entity_poly.pdbx_strand_id
1 'polypeptide(L)'
;MTKMESAFSGLTAKEMEDGRKIHVDCIHGCEVSFYYTDHTNKVTVEVTKGNKSENQEIDAKNFFNIFQTLKLKALLNITCIKDILTDDGVINLKGVNLSDVDLKRADLSGADLSNAKLDGVDLTHANVSMSVLIEADLTNANLIRADLSNADLTDANLSSANLKRANLSGAILTRANLLKINVEGTNMAGTNPFGL
;
A
#
# COMPACT_ATOMS: atom_id res chain seq x y z
N MET A 1 4.65 -16.63 15.37
CA MET A 1 4.89 -16.19 13.99
C MET A 1 4.41 -17.29 13.05
N THR A 2 3.36 -17.06 12.26
CA THR A 2 2.87 -18.07 11.31
C THR A 2 3.90 -18.30 10.18
N LYS A 3 3.92 -19.48 9.55
CA LYS A 3 4.78 -19.75 8.36
C LYS A 3 4.61 -18.70 7.25
N MET A 4 3.42 -18.12 7.19
CA MET A 4 3.04 -17.04 6.30
C MET A 4 3.77 -15.73 6.66
N GLU A 5 3.75 -15.31 7.93
CA GLU A 5 4.51 -14.15 8.42
C GLU A 5 6.02 -14.27 8.17
N SER A 6 6.61 -15.47 8.29
CA SER A 6 8.05 -15.66 7.97
C SER A 6 8.36 -15.54 6.48
N ALA A 7 7.48 -16.01 5.60
CA ALA A 7 7.65 -15.87 4.15
C ALA A 7 7.53 -14.41 3.68
N PHE A 8 6.78 -13.59 4.42
CA PHE A 8 6.52 -12.19 4.09
C PHE A 8 7.44 -11.17 4.78
N SER A 9 8.28 -11.60 5.72
CA SER A 9 9.10 -10.71 6.56
C SER A 9 10.19 -9.90 5.82
N GLY A 10 10.41 -10.14 4.54
CA GLY A 10 11.48 -9.50 3.75
C GLY A 10 11.10 -9.12 2.32
N LEU A 11 9.81 -8.96 2.03
CA LEU A 11 9.33 -8.61 0.69
C LEU A 11 8.86 -7.16 0.66
N THR A 12 9.69 -6.29 0.09
CA THR A 12 9.31 -4.92 -0.26
C THR A 12 8.95 -4.84 -1.74
N ALA A 13 8.12 -3.88 -2.15
CA ALA A 13 7.71 -3.72 -3.57
C ALA A 13 8.92 -3.65 -4.53
N LYS A 14 10.00 -2.99 -4.10
CA LYS A 14 11.29 -2.87 -4.81
C LYS A 14 12.05 -4.19 -4.96
N GLU A 15 11.80 -5.16 -4.09
CA GLU A 15 12.42 -6.49 -4.14
C GLU A 15 11.62 -7.47 -5.00
N MET A 16 10.44 -7.08 -5.48
CA MET A 16 9.66 -7.89 -6.41
C MET A 16 10.03 -7.57 -7.86
N GLU A 17 10.43 -6.33 -8.18
CA GLU A 17 10.74 -5.84 -9.54
C GLU A 17 11.89 -6.57 -10.27
N ASP A 18 12.89 -7.12 -9.57
CA ASP A 18 14.10 -7.71 -10.18
C ASP A 18 13.98 -9.22 -10.54
N GLY A 19 12.82 -9.68 -11.01
CA GLY A 19 12.63 -11.10 -11.40
C GLY A 19 12.91 -12.10 -10.26
N ARG A 20 12.73 -11.66 -9.01
CA ARG A 20 13.04 -12.43 -7.82
C ARG A 20 12.02 -13.55 -7.61
N LYS A 21 12.51 -14.78 -7.53
CA LYS A 21 11.73 -15.95 -7.13
C LYS A 21 11.37 -15.83 -5.64
N ILE A 22 10.11 -15.54 -5.33
CA ILE A 22 9.64 -15.50 -3.95
C ILE A 22 9.08 -16.85 -3.58
N HIS A 23 9.89 -17.65 -2.89
CA HIS A 23 9.47 -18.95 -2.41
C HIS A 23 8.48 -18.79 -1.25
N VAL A 24 7.17 -18.84 -1.56
CA VAL A 24 6.13 -19.01 -0.55
C VAL A 24 5.83 -20.49 -0.45
N ASP A 25 6.31 -21.11 0.62
CA ASP A 25 6.10 -22.51 0.92
C ASP A 25 4.63 -22.70 1.36
N CYS A 26 3.75 -22.91 0.38
CA CYS A 26 2.31 -22.95 0.59
C CYS A 26 1.84 -24.35 1.02
N ILE A 27 0.72 -24.36 1.76
CA ILE A 27 0.04 -25.54 2.30
C ILE A 27 -0.11 -26.63 1.22
N HIS A 28 0.35 -27.86 1.51
CA HIS A 28 0.37 -29.05 0.63
C HIS A 28 1.54 -29.19 -0.37
N GLY A 29 2.68 -28.50 -0.15
CA GLY A 29 3.93 -28.77 -0.86
C GLY A 29 4.03 -28.15 -2.25
N CYS A 30 3.43 -26.97 -2.43
CA CYS A 30 3.55 -26.18 -3.65
C CYS A 30 4.56 -25.05 -3.44
N GLU A 31 5.41 -24.79 -4.44
CA GLU A 31 6.30 -23.64 -4.51
C GLU A 31 5.71 -22.60 -5.49
N VAL A 32 5.51 -21.37 -5.02
CA VAL A 32 5.04 -20.25 -5.85
C VAL A 32 6.24 -19.40 -6.26
N SER A 33 6.25 -18.89 -7.49
CA SER A 33 7.27 -17.98 -8.03
C SER A 33 6.61 -16.83 -8.78
N PHE A 34 7.25 -15.67 -8.81
CA PHE A 34 6.73 -14.48 -9.50
C PHE A 34 7.78 -13.95 -10.47
N TYR A 35 7.34 -13.60 -11.67
CA TYR A 35 8.18 -13.02 -12.71
C TYR A 35 7.53 -11.77 -13.25
N TYR A 36 8.24 -10.64 -13.24
CA TYR A 36 7.83 -9.46 -13.99
C TYR A 36 8.13 -9.69 -15.46
N THR A 37 7.15 -9.41 -16.31
CA THR A 37 7.40 -9.32 -17.75
C THR A 37 7.64 -7.86 -18.08
N ASP A 38 8.89 -7.54 -18.40
CA ASP A 38 9.25 -6.20 -18.83
C ASP A 38 8.32 -5.77 -19.98
N HIS A 39 7.78 -4.56 -19.85
CA HIS A 39 6.93 -3.87 -20.83
C HIS A 39 5.43 -4.24 -20.87
N THR A 40 4.90 -5.10 -20.01
CA THR A 40 3.46 -5.48 -20.04
C THR A 40 2.64 -5.07 -18.82
N ASN A 41 3.25 -4.54 -17.75
CA ASN A 41 2.60 -4.32 -16.45
C ASN A 41 1.96 -5.60 -15.87
N LYS A 42 2.51 -6.77 -16.22
CA LYS A 42 2.01 -8.07 -15.77
C LYS A 42 3.04 -8.79 -14.91
N VAL A 43 2.51 -9.54 -13.95
CA VAL A 43 3.24 -10.49 -13.14
C VAL A 43 2.78 -11.89 -13.53
N THR A 44 3.73 -12.74 -13.91
CA THR A 44 3.48 -14.17 -14.07
C THR A 44 3.63 -14.83 -12.71
N VAL A 45 2.53 -15.39 -12.22
CA VAL A 45 2.52 -16.27 -11.05
C VAL A 45 2.70 -17.69 -11.54
N GLU A 46 3.77 -18.34 -11.12
CA GLU A 46 4.04 -19.75 -11.37
C GLU A 46 3.81 -20.54 -10.08
N VAL A 47 2.98 -21.58 -10.14
CA VAL A 47 2.76 -22.50 -9.03
C VAL A 47 3.27 -23.87 -9.43
N THR A 48 4.26 -24.37 -8.70
CA THR A 48 4.90 -25.66 -8.93
C THR A 48 4.55 -26.66 -7.83
N LYS A 49 4.28 -27.91 -8.19
CA LYS A 49 4.09 -29.03 -7.25
C LYS A 49 4.74 -30.30 -7.80
N GLY A 50 5.87 -30.70 -7.22
CA GLY A 50 6.70 -31.76 -7.79
C GLY A 50 7.19 -31.39 -9.19
N ASN A 51 6.83 -32.17 -10.21
CA ASN A 51 7.23 -31.93 -11.61
C ASN A 51 6.16 -31.16 -12.42
N LYS A 52 5.07 -30.71 -11.80
CA LYS A 52 4.01 -29.93 -12.47
C LYS A 52 4.21 -28.44 -12.19
N SER A 53 4.07 -27.61 -13.22
CA SER A 53 4.05 -26.15 -13.14
C SER A 53 2.82 -25.61 -13.86
N GLU A 54 2.14 -24.65 -13.25
CA GLU A 54 1.05 -23.89 -13.85
C GLU A 54 1.33 -22.39 -13.70
N ASN A 55 1.20 -21.64 -14.80
CA ASN A 55 1.51 -20.22 -14.85
C ASN A 55 0.26 -19.42 -15.22
N GLN A 56 0.05 -18.30 -14.52
CA GLN A 56 -1.02 -17.35 -14.80
C GLN A 56 -0.44 -15.95 -14.82
N GLU A 57 -0.74 -15.18 -15.87
CA GLU A 57 -0.48 -13.75 -15.89
C GLU A 57 -1.59 -13.01 -15.14
N ILE A 58 -1.21 -12.11 -14.25
CA ILE A 58 -2.10 -11.14 -13.60
C ILE A 58 -1.51 -9.74 -13.74
N ASP A 59 -2.36 -8.71 -13.65
CA ASP A 59 -1.88 -7.33 -13.62
C ASP A 59 -1.03 -7.09 -12.37
N ALA A 60 0.08 -6.37 -12.54
CA ALA A 60 1.04 -6.12 -11.46
C ALA A 60 0.40 -5.37 -10.29
N LYS A 61 -0.52 -4.43 -10.55
CA LYS A 61 -1.27 -3.71 -9.50
C LYS A 61 -2.17 -4.67 -8.73
N ASN A 62 -2.89 -5.55 -9.43
CA ASN A 62 -3.72 -6.56 -8.78
C ASN A 62 -2.87 -7.50 -7.90
N PHE A 63 -1.69 -7.90 -8.39
CA PHE A 63 -0.75 -8.69 -7.60
C PHE A 63 -0.30 -7.97 -6.34
N PHE A 64 0.14 -6.71 -6.44
CA PHE A 64 0.54 -5.90 -5.29
C PHE A 64 -0.62 -5.72 -4.31
N ASN A 65 -1.83 -5.44 -4.78
CA ASN A 65 -3.01 -5.29 -3.92
C ASN A 65 -3.32 -6.57 -3.17
N ILE A 66 -3.29 -7.73 -3.83
CA ILE A 66 -3.49 -9.03 -3.17
C ILE A 66 -2.38 -9.28 -2.14
N PHE A 67 -1.12 -9.05 -2.50
CA PHE A 67 0.02 -9.25 -1.62
C PHE A 67 -0.07 -8.40 -0.35
N GLN A 68 -0.35 -7.11 -0.54
CA GLN A 68 -0.46 -6.13 0.54
C GLN A 68 -1.67 -6.40 1.42
N THR A 69 -2.78 -6.81 0.82
CA THR A 69 -3.96 -7.29 1.54
C THR A 69 -3.61 -8.47 2.44
N LEU A 70 -2.88 -9.47 1.95
CA LEU A 70 -2.50 -10.63 2.77
C LEU A 70 -1.64 -10.23 3.97
N LYS A 71 -0.68 -9.30 3.77
CA LYS A 71 0.12 -8.73 4.86
C LYS A 71 -0.77 -8.02 5.88
N LEU A 72 -1.66 -7.14 5.43
CA LEU A 72 -2.57 -6.39 6.31
C LEU A 72 -3.55 -7.30 7.04
N LYS A 73 -4.09 -8.32 6.38
CA LYS A 73 -4.94 -9.34 7.00
C LYS A 73 -4.25 -9.96 8.22
N ALA A 74 -2.98 -10.32 8.07
CA ALA A 74 -2.19 -10.90 9.15
C ALA A 74 -1.95 -9.90 10.28
N LEU A 75 -1.59 -8.66 9.95
CA LEU A 75 -1.30 -7.60 10.94
C LEU A 75 -2.55 -7.15 11.71
N LEU A 76 -3.70 -7.12 11.05
CA LEU A 76 -4.99 -6.71 11.61
C LEU A 76 -5.78 -7.88 12.23
N ASN A 77 -5.24 -9.10 12.18
CA ASN A 77 -5.89 -10.31 12.66
C ASN A 77 -7.29 -10.53 12.07
N ILE A 78 -7.44 -10.24 10.78
CA ILE A 78 -8.71 -10.34 10.06
C ILE A 78 -8.91 -11.78 9.60
N THR A 79 -10.13 -12.30 9.76
CA THR A 79 -10.43 -13.70 9.43
C THR A 79 -10.63 -13.90 7.93
N CYS A 80 -11.29 -12.97 7.24
CA CYS A 80 -11.62 -13.09 5.82
C CYS A 80 -10.90 -12.06 4.95
N ILE A 81 -10.37 -12.48 3.80
CA ILE A 81 -9.67 -11.56 2.88
C ILE A 81 -10.63 -10.52 2.28
N LYS A 82 -11.90 -10.89 2.09
CA LYS A 82 -12.95 -10.02 1.54
C LYS A 82 -13.32 -8.85 2.46
N ASP A 83 -12.89 -8.89 3.73
CA ASP A 83 -13.12 -7.80 4.66
C ASP A 83 -12.22 -6.59 4.33
N ILE A 84 -11.16 -6.79 3.55
CA ILE A 84 -10.20 -5.75 3.18
C ILE A 84 -9.81 -5.71 1.69
N LEU A 85 -10.13 -6.72 0.89
CA LEU A 85 -9.95 -6.69 -0.57
C LEU A 85 -11.30 -6.88 -1.24
N THR A 86 -11.71 -5.88 -2.01
CA THR A 86 -12.96 -5.88 -2.76
C THR A 86 -12.85 -6.72 -4.03
N ASP A 87 -13.98 -7.08 -4.62
CA ASP A 87 -14.02 -7.91 -5.84
C ASP A 87 -13.38 -7.23 -7.06
N ASP A 88 -13.36 -5.89 -7.09
CA ASP A 88 -12.66 -5.07 -8.09
C ASP A 88 -11.17 -4.86 -7.78
N GLY A 89 -10.64 -5.52 -6.76
CA GLY A 89 -9.21 -5.54 -6.45
C GLY A 89 -8.72 -4.32 -5.67
N VAL A 90 -9.62 -3.53 -5.09
CA VAL A 90 -9.29 -2.37 -4.25
C VAL A 90 -9.09 -2.81 -2.80
N ILE A 91 -8.08 -2.24 -2.15
CA ILE A 91 -7.86 -2.44 -0.72
C ILE A 91 -8.82 -1.50 0.04
N ASN A 92 -9.76 -2.06 0.79
CA ASN A 92 -10.69 -1.33 1.64
C ASN A 92 -10.24 -1.36 3.10
N LEU A 93 -9.80 -0.20 3.59
CA LEU A 93 -9.34 0.03 4.96
C LEU A 93 -10.12 1.17 5.62
N LYS A 94 -11.35 1.42 5.14
CA LYS A 94 -12.21 2.48 5.65
C LYS A 94 -12.44 2.32 7.15
N GLY A 95 -12.10 3.35 7.93
CA GLY A 95 -12.30 3.37 9.38
C GLY A 95 -11.40 2.42 10.19
N VAL A 96 -10.45 1.73 9.54
CA VAL A 96 -9.55 0.78 10.21
C VAL A 96 -8.54 1.53 11.08
N ASN A 97 -8.18 0.94 12.22
CA ASN A 97 -7.07 1.43 13.03
C ASN A 97 -5.73 0.85 12.56
N LEU A 98 -4.85 1.71 12.08
CA LEU A 98 -3.52 1.41 11.55
C LEU A 98 -2.40 2.12 12.33
N SER A 99 -2.71 2.78 13.47
CA SER A 99 -1.77 3.59 14.25
C SER A 99 -0.48 2.85 14.65
N ASP A 100 -0.60 1.54 14.92
CA ASP A 100 0.52 0.68 15.36
C ASP A 100 1.07 -0.23 14.26
N VAL A 101 0.68 -0.02 13.00
CA VAL A 101 1.06 -0.88 11.88
C VAL A 101 2.27 -0.28 11.15
N ASP A 102 3.36 -1.05 10.97
CA ASP A 102 4.48 -0.63 10.12
C ASP A 102 4.11 -0.74 8.63
N LEU A 103 3.82 0.42 8.03
CA LEU A 103 3.46 0.58 6.63
C LEU A 103 4.62 1.15 5.79
N LYS A 104 5.87 1.09 6.27
CA LYS A 104 7.04 1.46 5.47
C LYS A 104 7.04 0.69 4.16
N ARG A 105 7.24 1.42 3.05
CA ARG A 105 7.27 0.87 1.69
C ARG A 105 6.01 0.08 1.31
N ALA A 106 4.89 0.26 2.02
CA ALA A 106 3.65 -0.38 1.66
C ALA A 106 3.15 0.19 0.33
N ASP A 107 2.67 -0.67 -0.55
CA ASP A 107 1.78 -0.25 -1.64
C ASP A 107 0.33 -0.31 -1.12
N LEU A 108 -0.32 0.85 -1.15
CA LEU A 108 -1.71 1.14 -0.83
C LEU A 108 -2.32 1.98 -1.96
N SER A 109 -1.78 1.89 -3.17
CA SER A 109 -2.22 2.70 -4.29
C SER A 109 -3.67 2.39 -4.66
N GLY A 110 -4.48 3.44 -4.73
CA GLY A 110 -5.93 3.34 -4.95
C GLY A 110 -6.72 2.75 -3.79
N ALA A 111 -6.12 2.52 -2.61
CA ALA A 111 -6.85 2.03 -1.45
C ALA A 111 -7.89 3.04 -0.95
N ASP A 112 -8.99 2.55 -0.37
CA ASP A 112 -9.91 3.37 0.42
C ASP A 112 -9.47 3.35 1.89
N LEU A 113 -8.86 4.44 2.33
CA LEU A 113 -8.41 4.73 3.69
C LEU A 113 -9.28 5.80 4.35
N SER A 114 -10.50 6.04 3.83
CA SER A 114 -11.40 7.06 4.39
C SER A 114 -11.63 6.80 5.89
N ASN A 115 -11.61 7.83 6.72
CA ASN A 115 -11.79 7.73 8.18
C ASN A 115 -10.78 6.81 8.91
N ALA A 116 -9.72 6.32 8.24
CA ALA A 116 -8.73 5.46 8.88
C ALA A 116 -7.92 6.21 9.95
N LYS A 117 -7.51 5.50 11.00
CA LYS A 117 -6.60 6.04 12.02
C LYS A 117 -5.16 5.66 11.66
N LEU A 118 -4.39 6.65 11.26
CA LEU A 118 -3.00 6.57 10.83
C LEU A 118 -2.13 7.50 11.69
N ASP A 119 -2.55 7.80 12.92
CA ASP A 119 -1.82 8.70 13.80
C ASP A 119 -0.47 8.08 14.19
N GLY A 120 0.61 8.84 14.00
CA GLY A 120 1.98 8.41 14.27
C GLY A 120 2.52 7.30 13.36
N VAL A 121 1.75 6.82 12.37
CA VAL A 121 2.14 5.70 11.52
C VAL A 121 3.40 6.01 10.71
N ASP A 122 4.23 5.00 10.46
CA ASP A 122 5.36 5.13 9.55
C ASP A 122 4.99 4.64 8.14
N LEU A 123 4.85 5.60 7.23
CA LEU A 123 4.59 5.44 5.80
C LEU A 123 5.81 5.84 4.96
N THR A 124 7.03 5.82 5.53
CA THR A 124 8.24 6.18 4.81
C THR A 124 8.36 5.30 3.55
N HIS A 125 8.54 5.94 2.39
CA HIS A 125 8.60 5.28 1.08
C HIS A 125 7.32 4.52 0.65
N ALA A 126 6.19 4.68 1.33
CA ALA A 126 4.94 4.03 0.93
C ALA A 126 4.41 4.63 -0.39
N ASN A 127 3.77 3.79 -1.21
CA ASN A 127 2.95 4.21 -2.33
C ASN A 127 1.50 4.28 -1.86
N VAL A 128 0.98 5.50 -1.71
CA VAL A 128 -0.40 5.83 -1.33
C VAL A 128 -1.05 6.67 -2.44
N SER A 129 -0.53 6.55 -3.68
CA SER A 129 -1.03 7.31 -4.82
C SER A 129 -2.46 6.90 -5.19
N MET A 130 -3.26 7.84 -5.69
CA MET A 130 -4.66 7.63 -6.10
C MET A 130 -5.59 7.09 -4.99
N SER A 131 -5.14 7.02 -3.73
CA SER A 131 -5.95 6.53 -2.62
C SER A 131 -7.01 7.54 -2.21
N VAL A 132 -8.08 7.05 -1.57
CA VAL A 132 -9.06 7.91 -0.90
C VAL A 132 -8.71 7.97 0.59
N LEU A 133 -8.38 9.15 1.10
CA LEU A 133 -7.98 9.43 2.49
C LEU A 133 -8.94 10.43 3.15
N ILE A 134 -10.20 10.48 2.69
CA ILE A 134 -11.20 11.44 3.16
C ILE A 134 -11.40 11.27 4.67
N GLU A 135 -11.27 12.36 5.43
CA GLU A 135 -11.38 12.37 6.90
C GLU A 135 -10.40 11.44 7.63
N ALA A 136 -9.33 10.97 6.97
CA ALA A 136 -8.32 10.13 7.63
C ALA A 136 -7.49 10.93 8.65
N ASP A 137 -7.12 10.30 9.77
CA ASP A 137 -6.24 10.90 10.77
C ASP A 137 -4.79 10.48 10.53
N LEU A 138 -4.00 11.37 9.94
CA LEU A 138 -2.56 11.24 9.67
C LEU A 138 -1.73 12.09 10.64
N THR A 139 -2.28 12.45 11.81
CA THR A 139 -1.59 13.30 12.79
C THR A 139 -0.26 12.67 13.20
N ASN A 140 0.83 13.44 13.16
CA ASN A 140 2.20 12.97 13.44
C ASN A 140 2.73 11.85 12.51
N ALA A 141 2.04 11.51 11.42
CA ALA A 141 2.48 10.44 10.52
C ALA A 141 3.85 10.77 9.86
N ASN A 142 4.68 9.75 9.68
CA ASN A 142 5.95 9.85 8.97
C ASN A 142 5.78 9.44 7.51
N LEU A 143 5.73 10.43 6.61
CA LEU A 143 5.46 10.26 5.17
C LEU A 143 6.71 10.61 4.33
N ILE A 144 7.91 10.46 4.90
CA ILE A 144 9.15 10.78 4.19
C ILE A 144 9.23 9.98 2.90
N ARG A 145 9.38 10.67 1.76
CA ARG A 145 9.46 10.05 0.42
C ARG A 145 8.26 9.15 0.07
N ALA A 146 7.11 9.32 0.72
CA ALA A 146 5.88 8.66 0.32
C ALA A 146 5.35 9.27 -1.00
N ASP A 147 4.68 8.45 -1.80
CA ASP A 147 3.92 8.93 -2.96
C ASP A 147 2.44 9.01 -2.61
N LEU A 148 1.89 10.22 -2.55
CA LEU A 148 0.46 10.52 -2.38
C LEU A 148 -0.08 11.24 -3.63
N SER A 149 0.54 11.06 -4.80
CA SER A 149 0.08 11.72 -6.02
C SER A 149 -1.36 11.34 -6.34
N ASN A 150 -2.16 12.35 -6.70
CA ASN A 150 -3.59 12.22 -7.00
C ASN A 150 -4.44 11.60 -5.87
N ALA A 151 -3.94 11.54 -4.64
CA ALA A 151 -4.74 11.09 -3.51
C ALA A 151 -5.80 12.13 -3.12
N ASP A 152 -6.95 11.67 -2.64
CA ASP A 152 -7.98 12.54 -2.07
C ASP A 152 -7.82 12.63 -0.56
N LEU A 153 -7.27 13.75 -0.08
CA LEU A 153 -7.06 14.06 1.33
C LEU A 153 -8.12 15.05 1.84
N THR A 154 -9.30 15.11 1.23
CA THR A 154 -10.38 16.01 1.66
C THR A 154 -10.72 15.78 3.14
N ASP A 155 -10.73 16.84 3.94
CA ASP A 155 -10.94 16.80 5.40
C ASP A 155 -9.95 15.93 6.19
N ALA A 156 -8.86 15.44 5.60
CA ALA A 156 -7.86 14.65 6.30
C ALA A 156 -7.08 15.51 7.31
N ASN A 157 -6.69 14.92 8.43
CA ASN A 157 -5.87 15.59 9.43
C ASN A 157 -4.40 15.19 9.30
N LEU A 158 -3.55 16.03 8.72
CA LEU A 158 -2.11 15.80 8.61
C LEU A 158 -1.29 16.62 9.61
N SER A 159 -1.91 17.09 10.71
CA SER A 159 -1.21 17.99 11.62
C SER A 159 0.07 17.36 12.18
N SER A 160 1.16 18.13 12.14
CA SER A 160 2.51 17.69 12.54
C SER A 160 3.08 16.49 11.75
N ALA A 161 2.49 16.11 10.61
CA ALA A 161 3.03 15.05 9.77
C ALA A 161 4.34 15.47 9.08
N ASN A 162 5.20 14.50 8.81
CA ASN A 162 6.47 14.71 8.12
C ASN A 162 6.38 14.29 6.65
N LEU A 163 6.17 15.27 5.76
CA LEU A 163 6.04 15.08 4.31
C LEU A 163 7.37 15.31 3.56
N LYS A 164 8.52 15.32 4.25
CA LYS A 164 9.81 15.60 3.63
C LYS A 164 10.05 14.71 2.41
N ARG A 165 10.26 15.34 1.25
CA ARG A 165 10.45 14.67 -0.06
C ARG A 165 9.28 13.79 -0.51
N ALA A 166 8.10 13.94 0.07
CA ALA A 166 6.89 13.27 -0.41
C ALA A 166 6.41 13.85 -1.74
N ASN A 167 5.64 13.06 -2.48
CA ASN A 167 4.97 13.51 -3.71
C ASN A 167 3.47 13.68 -3.45
N LEU A 168 2.94 14.89 -3.52
CA LEU A 168 1.50 15.19 -3.48
C LEU A 168 1.00 15.75 -4.82
N SER A 169 1.70 15.51 -5.93
CA SER A 169 1.29 16.08 -7.22
C SER A 169 -0.14 15.68 -7.57
N GLY A 170 -1.00 16.66 -7.87
CA GLY A 170 -2.41 16.41 -8.19
C GLY A 170 -3.29 16.00 -7.00
N ALA A 171 -2.77 15.96 -5.78
CA ALA A 171 -3.57 15.58 -4.61
C ALA A 171 -4.64 16.63 -4.30
N ILE A 172 -5.82 16.17 -3.85
CA ILE A 172 -6.91 17.02 -3.40
C ILE A 172 -6.70 17.25 -1.90
N LEU A 173 -6.59 18.51 -1.47
CA LEU A 173 -6.30 18.91 -0.10
C LEU A 173 -7.41 19.78 0.50
N THR A 174 -8.62 19.72 -0.08
CA THR A 174 -9.78 20.51 0.33
C THR A 174 -10.05 20.32 1.83
N ARG A 175 -9.96 21.40 2.61
CA ARG A 175 -10.15 21.39 4.08
C ARG A 175 -9.20 20.47 4.88
N ALA A 176 -8.12 19.97 4.25
CA ALA A 176 -7.12 19.19 4.97
C ALA A 176 -6.42 20.04 6.05
N ASN A 177 -6.21 19.48 7.24
CA ASN A 177 -5.45 20.15 8.28
C ASN A 177 -3.93 19.96 8.06
N LEU A 178 -3.27 21.02 7.62
CA LEU A 178 -1.85 21.04 7.30
C LEU A 178 -1.01 21.80 8.35
N LEU A 179 -1.50 21.94 9.59
CA LEU A 179 -0.78 22.64 10.64
C LEU A 179 0.53 21.92 11.00
N LYS A 180 1.65 22.67 11.05
CA LYS A 180 2.98 22.18 11.47
C LYS A 180 3.57 21.04 10.63
N ILE A 181 3.11 20.85 9.39
CA ILE A 181 3.71 19.84 8.51
C ILE A 181 5.16 20.21 8.14
N ASN A 182 6.01 19.19 7.97
CA ASN A 182 7.32 19.37 7.36
C ASN A 182 7.24 19.10 5.85
N VAL A 183 7.44 20.13 5.03
CA VAL A 183 7.34 20.05 3.56
C VAL A 183 8.68 20.19 2.83
N GLU A 184 9.80 19.93 3.52
CA GLU A 184 11.13 20.04 2.92
C GLU A 184 11.25 19.14 1.68
N GLY A 185 11.36 19.75 0.50
CA GLY A 185 11.50 19.03 -0.78
C GLY A 185 10.24 18.28 -1.24
N THR A 186 9.07 18.57 -0.65
CA THR A 186 7.79 17.99 -1.06
C THR A 186 7.36 18.52 -2.42
N ASN A 187 6.87 17.64 -3.30
CA ASN A 187 6.24 18.05 -4.55
C ASN A 187 4.74 18.32 -4.34
N MET A 188 4.29 19.54 -4.58
CA MET A 188 2.87 19.94 -4.48
C MET A 188 2.31 20.46 -5.82
N ALA A 189 2.93 20.10 -6.94
CA ALA A 189 2.47 20.55 -8.25
C ALA A 189 1.02 20.10 -8.51
N GLY A 190 0.14 21.06 -8.83
CA GLY A 190 -1.26 20.76 -9.16
C GLY A 190 -2.11 20.29 -7.98
N THR A 191 -1.66 20.46 -6.72
CA THR A 191 -2.54 20.21 -5.57
C THR A 191 -3.73 21.16 -5.59
N ASN A 192 -4.91 20.67 -5.19
CA ASN A 192 -6.10 21.50 -5.02
C ASN A 192 -6.44 21.68 -3.52
N PRO A 193 -5.89 22.70 -2.85
CA PRO A 193 -6.22 22.98 -1.45
C PRO A 193 -7.58 23.66 -1.26
N PHE A 194 -8.24 24.12 -2.33
CA PHE A 194 -9.47 24.93 -2.24
C PHE A 194 -10.72 24.23 -2.80
N GLY A 195 -10.60 23.04 -3.38
CA GLY A 195 -11.74 22.27 -3.91
C GLY A 195 -12.47 22.92 -5.06
N LEU A 196 -11.81 23.82 -5.81
CA LEU A 196 -12.34 24.55 -6.96
C LEU A 196 -11.66 24.14 -8.26
#